data_AF-A0A941P499-F1
#
_entry.id   AF-A0A941P499-F1
#
_cell.length_a   1.000
_cell.length_b   1.000
_cell.length_c   1.000
_cell.angle_alpha   90.00
_cell.angle_beta   90.00
_cell.angle_gamma   90.00
#
_symmetry.space_group_name_H-M   'P 1'
#
loop_
_entity.id
_entity.type
_entity.pdbx_description
1 polymer ?
#
loop_
_entity_poly.entity_id
_entity_poly.type
_entity_poly.pdbx_seq_one_letter_code
_entity_poly.pdbx_strand_id
1 'polypeptide(L)' 'MLRAPEAARMLGISRSSLYAGVAAGRLPKPVKLGVRLAAWRRTDIERVARDGVNP' A
#
# COMPACT_ATOMS: atom_id res chain seq x y z
N MET A 1 4.52 -5.50 9.54
CA MET A 1 3.52 -5.32 8.46
C MET A 1 2.79 -4.00 8.68
N LEU A 2 2.25 -3.39 7.64
CA LEU A 2 1.57 -2.08 7.67
C LEU A 2 0.10 -2.24 7.35
N ARG A 3 -0.78 -1.60 8.12
CA ARG A 3 -2.21 -1.51 7.77
C ARG A 3 -2.43 -0.44 6.70
N ALA A 4 -3.61 -0.43 6.08
CA ALA A 4 -3.95 0.56 5.05
C ALA A 4 -3.69 2.02 5.48
N PRO A 5 -4.04 2.45 6.72
CA PRO A 5 -3.72 3.81 7.15
C PRO A 5 -2.21 4.09 7.24
N GLU A 6 -1.42 3.12 7.70
CA GLU A 6 0.03 3.29 7.86
C GLU A 6 0.74 3.30 6.51
N ALA A 7 0.35 2.39 5.60
CA ALA A 7 0.86 2.34 4.23
C ALA A 7 0.53 3.63 3.47
N ALA A 8 -0.71 4.12 3.58
CA ALA A 8 -1.13 5.38 2.97
C ALA A 8 -0.32 6.57 3.52
N ARG A 9 -0.10 6.62 4.84
CA ARG A 9 0.71 7.66 5.48
C ARG A 9 2.17 7.63 5.03
N MET A 10 2.77 6.43 4.90
CA MET A 10 4.15 6.29 4.38
C MET A 10 4.29 6.77 2.94
N LEU A 11 3.26 6.55 2.11
CA LEU A 11 3.24 6.99 0.72
C LEU A 11 2.80 8.46 0.56
N GLY A 12 2.35 9.13 1.63
CA GLY A 12 1.82 10.49 1.56
C GLY A 12 0.51 10.63 0.80
N ILE A 13 -0.28 9.55 0.69
CA ILE A 13 -1.53 9.50 -0.07
C ILE A 13 -2.74 9.17 0.82
N SER A 14 -3.94 9.35 0.27
CA SER A 14 -5.18 8.91 0.94
C SER A 14 -5.32 7.37 0.90
N ARG A 15 -6.10 6.79 1.82
CA ARG A 15 -6.45 5.36 1.79
C ARG A 15 -7.13 4.96 0.48
N SER A 16 -7.98 5.83 -0.06
CA SER A 16 -8.67 5.60 -1.34
C SER A 16 -7.67 5.54 -2.49
N SER A 17 -6.69 6.45 -2.53
CA SER A 17 -5.60 6.44 -3.51
C SER A 17 -4.73 5.19 -3.39
N LEU A 18 -4.46 4.71 -2.17
CA LEU A 18 -3.77 3.44 -1.95
C LEU A 18 -4.54 2.28 -2.61
N TYR A 19 -5.85 2.15 -2.37
CA TYR A 19 -6.64 1.10 -3.01
C TYR A 19 -6.76 1.27 -4.52
N ALA A 20 -6.89 2.52 -5.01
CA ALA A 20 -6.90 2.80 -6.44
C ALA A 20 -5.57 2.43 -7.11
N GLY A 21 -4.43 2.70 -6.49
CA GLY A 21 -3.12 2.29 -6.99
C GLY A 21 -2.92 0.78 -6.97
N VAL A 22 -3.48 0.08 -5.98
CA VAL A 22 -3.51 -1.40 -5.97
C VAL A 22 -4.38 -1.94 -7.10
N ALA A 23 -5.56 -1.35 -7.34
CA ALA A 23 -6.45 -1.73 -8.44
C ALA A 23 -5.82 -1.45 -9.82
N ALA A 24 -5.08 -0.35 -9.95
CA ALA A 24 -4.35 0.01 -11.16
C ALA A 24 -3.03 -0.78 -11.35
N GLY A 25 -2.63 -1.64 -10.40
CA GLY A 25 -1.39 -2.41 -10.48
C GLY A 25 -0.11 -1.61 -10.20
N ARG A 26 -0.22 -0.36 -9.75
CA ARG A 26 0.92 0.51 -9.40
C ARG A 26 1.46 0.26 -7.99
N LEU A 27 0.62 -0.30 -7.12
CA LEU A 27 0.97 -0.57 -5.72
C LEU A 27 0.92 -2.06 -5.40
N PRO A 28 1.76 -2.55 -4.47
CA PRO A 28 1.77 -3.94 -4.06
C PRO A 28 0.41 -4.33 -3.49
N LYS A 29 -0.05 -5.55 -3.82
CA LYS A 29 -1.30 -6.09 -3.27
C LYS A 29 -1.14 -6.34 -1.76
N PRO A 30 -2.16 -6.07 -0.94
CA PRO A 30 -2.11 -6.40 0.47
C PRO A 30 -2.07 -7.92 0.67
N VAL A 31 -1.29 -8.35 1.65
CA VAL A 31 -1.27 -9.70 2.19
C VAL A 31 -2.45 -9.87 3.14
N LYS A 32 -3.27 -10.91 2.95
CA LYS A 32 -4.34 -11.26 3.88
C LYS A 32 -3.73 -11.91 5.13
N LEU A 33 -3.91 -11.26 6.28
CA LEU A 33 -3.53 -11.77 7.60
C LEU A 33 -4.69 -12.51 8.30
N GLY A 34 -5.88 -12.43 7.73
CA GLY A 34 -7.08 -13.12 8.22
C GLY A 34 -8.29 -12.74 7.38
N VAL A 35 -9.47 -13.22 7.78
CA VAL A 35 -10.72 -13.05 7.02
C VAL A 35 -11.04 -11.58 6.71
N ARG A 36 -10.76 -10.68 7.65
CA ARG A 36 -11.05 -9.24 7.51
C ARG A 36 -9.82 -8.34 7.50
N LEU A 37 -8.62 -8.92 7.64
CA LEU A 37 -7.40 -8.16 7.85
C LEU A 37 -6.48 -8.27 6.65
N ALA A 38 -6.21 -7.13 6.01
CA ALA A 38 -5.25 -7.01 4.93
C ALA A 38 -4.13 -6.04 5.37
N ALA A 39 -2.88 -6.40 5.09
CA ALA A 39 -1.71 -5.61 5.46
C ALA A 39 -0.62 -5.69 4.38
N TRP A 40 0.23 -4.68 4.32
CA TRP A 40 1.35 -4.60 3.39
C TRP A 40 2.66 -4.95 4.09
N ARG A 41 3.61 -5.49 3.33
CA ARG A 41 4.98 -5.57 3.82
C ARG A 41 5.57 -4.17 3.82
N ARG A 42 6.27 -3.83 4.89
CA ARG A 42 6.91 -2.51 5.02
C ARG A 42 7.90 -2.28 3.87
N THR A 43 8.72 -3.28 3.56
CA THR A 43 9.72 -3.24 2.50
C THR A 43 9.13 -2.93 1.13
N ASP A 44 7.94 -3.47 0.81
CA ASP A 44 7.29 -3.23 -0.48
C ASP A 44 6.79 -1.77 -0.57
N ILE A 45 6.21 -1.25 0.51
CA ILE A 45 5.78 0.15 0.58
C ILE A 45 6.97 1.10 0.56
N GLU A 46 8.06 0.78 1.25
CA GLU A 46 9.30 1.57 1.23
C GLU A 46 9.94 1.61 -0.15
N ARG A 47 9.90 0.49 -0.89
CA ARG A 47 10.36 0.45 -2.29
C ARG A 47 9.53 1.39 -3.15
N VAL A 48 8.20 1.31 -3.07
CA VAL A 48 7.33 2.23 -3.81
C VAL A 48 7.56 3.69 -3.42
N ALA A 49 7.69 3.98 -2.12
CA ALA A 49 7.95 5.33 -1.64
C ALA A 49 9.26 5.91 -2.22
N ARG A 50 10.27 5.04 -2.43
CA ARG A 50 11.54 5.41 -3.04
C ARG A 50 11.46 5.55 -4.57
N ASP A 51 10.81 4.61 -5.23
CA ASP A 51 10.73 4.54 -6.70
C ASP A 51 9.71 5.56 -7.26
N GLY A 52 8.87 6.13 -6.39
CA GLY A 52 7.81 7.05 -6.75
C GLY A 52 6.54 6.30 -7.17
N VAL A 53 5.38 6.87 -6.83
CA VAL A 53 4.09 6.36 -7.32
C VAL A 53 3.95 6.79 -8.77
N ASN A 54 4.54 6.02 -9.70
CA ASN A 54 4.50 6.34 -11.12
C ASN A 54 3.04 6.26 -11.64
N PRO A 55 2.45 7.34 -12.19
CA PRO A 55 1.13 7.31 -12.79
C PRO A 55 1.07 6.44 -14.05
#